data_AF-A0A3P7LJS3-F1
#
_entry.id   AF-A0A3P7LJS3-F1
#
_cell.length_a   1.000
_cell.length_b   1.000
_cell.length_c   1.000
_cell.angle_alpha   90.00
_cell.angle_beta   90.00
_cell.angle_gamma   90.00
#
_symmetry.space_group_name_H-M   'P 1'
#
loop_
_entity.id
_entity.type
_entity.pdbx_description
1 polymer ?
#
loop_
_entity_poly.entity_id
_entity_poly.type
_entity_poly.pdbx_seq_one_letter_code
_entity_poly.pdbx_strand_id
1 'polypeptide(L)'
;MEEFQLEPGAMLFPAAFFTPTATEILQFELGRIKYTFPISAAMFKSCHKSLVPFCPPRLTVECLDPVHWARVPNETLRTTSLKLSDIRGWSVLCDDPVRIMAVYVPEKDESFDILEMIEKPVYLDFHRQTLNLYCKLASHGNLKVAHVLCGHVDEDQIMYAVKSHYLSGPMRQGYHDLLIAIHLQSHASARQSMSKEYVIPLCDQLRNENVFDPDTETRFPQIMGDTYSMLPVMVAEPVKSHFTREEEMKLLPPAINFDALKAHVMAAMEKEMKLLPPAINFDALKAHVMAAMESATRHAVMNCRDLIGGLIDDTELEAILKLIHPVAFDPNYEPGTTNKGLTEVELSENVKIQLVNIIDHLCDIQLRHRIESLIGFSETFVAELQQDQCKRYMEIKQTDMPPAEAAKKTKEFRCPPKEQMFRLLKCKVKEEETDLLDDDVEYDQCPMAENLQEQLRDMVINMLREWALGDFIENNELIRKIDMVINMLREWALGDFIENNELIRKMFHLLLRQYSGVREVIFFQPLIMAIKILF
;
A
#
# COMPACT_ATOMS: atom_id res chain seq x y z
N MET A 1 -46.52 -12.24 -49.90
CA MET A 1 -45.44 -12.19 -48.92
C MET A 1 -46.09 -11.80 -47.61
N GLU A 2 -45.85 -12.55 -46.56
CA GLU A 2 -46.22 -12.11 -45.22
C GLU A 2 -45.18 -11.05 -44.80
N GLU A 3 -45.65 -9.91 -44.33
CA GLU A 3 -44.81 -8.82 -43.85
C GLU A 3 -44.82 -8.83 -42.32
N PHE A 4 -43.64 -8.87 -41.71
CA PHE A 4 -43.48 -8.82 -40.26
C PHE A 4 -42.96 -7.42 -39.88
N GLN A 5 -43.71 -6.71 -39.04
CA GLN A 5 -43.29 -5.42 -38.50
C GLN A 5 -42.45 -5.65 -37.24
N LEU A 6 -41.25 -5.06 -37.21
CA LEU A 6 -40.29 -5.18 -36.11
C LEU A 6 -40.01 -3.81 -35.52
N GLU A 7 -39.78 -3.76 -34.22
CA GLU A 7 -39.42 -2.52 -33.54
C GLU A 7 -37.98 -2.10 -33.89
N PRO A 8 -37.72 -0.79 -34.10
CA PRO A 8 -36.37 -0.29 -34.29
C PRO A 8 -35.48 -0.62 -33.08
N GLY A 9 -34.42 -1.39 -33.31
CA GLY A 9 -33.46 -1.81 -32.26
C GLY A 9 -33.60 -3.26 -31.80
N ALA A 10 -34.62 -4.00 -32.25
CA ALA A 10 -34.74 -5.43 -31.96
C ALA A 10 -33.58 -6.24 -32.56
N MET A 11 -32.97 -7.10 -31.75
CA MET A 11 -31.96 -8.06 -32.23
C MET A 11 -32.65 -9.31 -32.78
N LEU A 12 -32.24 -9.74 -33.97
CA LEU A 12 -32.81 -10.89 -34.67
C LEU A 12 -31.74 -11.97 -34.86
N PHE A 13 -32.06 -13.18 -34.40
CA PHE A 13 -31.23 -14.35 -34.58
C PHE A 13 -31.84 -15.28 -35.65
N PRO A 14 -31.11 -15.62 -36.72
CA PRO A 14 -31.62 -16.54 -37.73
C PRO A 14 -31.70 -17.96 -37.16
N ALA A 15 -32.91 -18.48 -36.99
CA ALA A 15 -33.17 -19.82 -36.48
C ALA A 15 -34.03 -20.63 -37.45
N ALA A 16 -33.79 -21.95 -37.51
CA ALA A 16 -34.57 -22.88 -38.31
C ALA A 16 -35.00 -24.07 -37.44
N PHE A 17 -36.30 -24.27 -37.30
CA PHE A 17 -36.88 -25.41 -36.58
C PHE A 17 -37.26 -26.50 -37.58
N PHE A 18 -36.79 -27.74 -37.35
CA PHE A 18 -37.08 -28.87 -38.21
C PHE A 18 -37.17 -30.18 -37.41
N THR A 19 -37.77 -31.21 -38.00
CA THR A 19 -37.79 -32.57 -37.44
C THR A 19 -36.85 -33.45 -38.25
N PRO A 20 -35.90 -34.18 -37.64
CA PRO A 20 -34.92 -34.97 -38.37
C PRO A 20 -35.58 -36.19 -39.04
N THR A 21 -35.70 -36.18 -40.36
CA THR A 21 -36.29 -37.28 -41.16
C THR A 21 -35.29 -38.02 -42.06
N ALA A 22 -34.09 -37.47 -42.25
CA ALA A 22 -33.02 -38.03 -43.09
C ALA A 22 -31.63 -37.66 -42.55
N THR A 23 -30.54 -38.13 -43.17
CA THR A 23 -29.16 -37.85 -42.76
C THR A 23 -28.68 -36.44 -43.16
N GLU A 24 -29.17 -35.90 -44.27
CA GLU A 24 -28.93 -34.51 -44.70
C GLU A 24 -30.25 -33.74 -44.56
N ILE A 25 -30.33 -32.85 -43.58
CA ILE A 25 -31.59 -32.20 -43.20
C ILE A 25 -31.60 -30.73 -43.56
N LEU A 26 -30.51 -30.02 -43.26
CA LEU A 26 -30.45 -28.57 -43.43
C LEU A 26 -29.02 -28.12 -43.74
N GLN A 27 -28.89 -27.20 -44.68
CA GLN A 27 -27.64 -26.53 -45.04
C GLN A 27 -27.88 -25.01 -45.00
N PHE A 28 -27.07 -24.30 -44.22
CA PHE A 28 -27.09 -22.84 -44.19
C PHE A 28 -26.16 -22.27 -45.28
N GLU A 29 -26.73 -21.54 -46.24
CA GLU A 29 -25.96 -20.89 -47.31
C GLU A 29 -25.88 -19.37 -47.09
N LEU A 30 -24.68 -18.88 -46.82
CA LEU A 30 -24.40 -17.46 -46.59
C LEU A 30 -24.04 -16.79 -47.93
N GLY A 31 -25.04 -16.65 -48.80
CA GLY A 31 -24.89 -16.07 -50.13
C GLY A 31 -25.11 -14.56 -50.19
N ARG A 32 -25.05 -14.02 -51.42
CA ARG A 32 -25.43 -12.64 -51.75
C ARG A 32 -26.42 -12.63 -52.91
N ILE A 33 -27.48 -11.84 -52.78
CA ILE A 33 -28.47 -11.59 -53.85
C ILE A 33 -28.08 -10.30 -54.59
N LYS A 34 -28.52 -10.14 -55.85
CA LYS A 34 -28.23 -8.93 -56.63
C LYS A 34 -28.73 -7.69 -55.89
N TYR A 35 -27.85 -6.69 -55.79
CA TYR A 35 -28.10 -5.39 -55.14
C TYR A 35 -28.32 -5.42 -53.62
N THR A 36 -27.99 -6.52 -52.92
CA THR A 36 -28.00 -6.58 -51.44
C THR A 36 -26.59 -6.74 -50.86
N PHE A 37 -26.43 -6.41 -49.57
CA PHE A 37 -25.23 -6.72 -48.80
C PHE A 37 -25.34 -8.15 -48.23
N PRO A 38 -24.23 -8.91 -48.13
CA PRO A 38 -24.23 -10.20 -47.45
C PRO A 38 -24.41 -10.02 -45.93
N ILE A 39 -24.92 -11.04 -45.25
CA ILE A 39 -25.14 -11.01 -43.79
C ILE A 39 -23.84 -10.75 -43.00
N SER A 40 -22.69 -11.21 -43.51
CA SER A 40 -21.38 -10.93 -42.91
C SER A 40 -21.00 -9.45 -42.88
N ALA A 41 -21.54 -8.63 -43.80
CA ALA A 41 -21.35 -7.19 -43.76
C ALA A 41 -22.22 -6.52 -42.67
N ALA A 42 -23.38 -7.10 -42.34
CA ALA A 42 -24.25 -6.59 -41.29
C ALA A 42 -23.73 -6.92 -39.88
N MET A 43 -23.13 -8.10 -39.69
CA MET A 43 -22.68 -8.56 -38.37
C MET A 43 -21.35 -7.94 -37.90
N PHE A 44 -20.43 -7.61 -38.81
CA PHE A 44 -19.08 -7.16 -38.46
C PHE A 44 -18.81 -5.73 -38.92
N LYS A 45 -18.50 -4.84 -37.97
CA LYS A 45 -18.16 -3.44 -38.25
C LYS A 45 -16.98 -3.29 -39.23
N SER A 46 -16.01 -4.21 -39.17
CA SER A 46 -14.85 -4.24 -40.08
C SER A 46 -15.22 -4.55 -41.54
N CYS A 47 -16.31 -5.29 -41.77
CA CYS A 47 -16.73 -5.75 -43.09
C CYS A 47 -17.97 -5.01 -43.62
N HIS A 48 -18.38 -3.91 -42.99
CA HIS A 48 -19.64 -3.21 -43.28
C HIS A 48 -19.78 -2.68 -44.72
N LYS A 49 -18.66 -2.49 -45.43
CA LYS A 49 -18.64 -2.07 -46.85
C LYS A 49 -18.32 -3.23 -47.80
N SER A 50 -18.06 -4.43 -47.29
CA SER A 50 -17.68 -5.58 -48.10
C SER A 50 -18.90 -6.12 -48.84
N LEU A 51 -18.69 -6.40 -50.13
CA LEU A 51 -19.68 -7.04 -51.00
C LEU A 51 -19.38 -8.53 -51.21
N VAL A 52 -18.27 -9.03 -50.66
CA VAL A 52 -17.85 -10.42 -50.76
C VAL A 52 -18.46 -11.18 -49.58
N PRO A 53 -19.29 -12.21 -49.82
CA PRO A 53 -19.78 -13.06 -48.74
C PRO A 53 -18.61 -13.83 -48.12
N PHE A 54 -18.53 -13.80 -46.81
CA PHE A 54 -17.55 -14.53 -46.01
C PHE A 54 -18.27 -15.23 -44.85
N CYS A 55 -17.81 -16.43 -44.50
CA CYS A 55 -18.27 -17.18 -43.32
C CYS A 55 -17.24 -17.00 -42.20
N PRO A 56 -17.52 -16.17 -41.18
CA PRO A 56 -16.57 -15.94 -40.10
C PRO A 56 -16.51 -17.15 -39.16
N PRO A 57 -15.33 -17.50 -38.63
CA PRO A 57 -15.18 -18.65 -37.73
C PRO A 57 -15.96 -18.49 -36.42
N ARG A 58 -16.42 -17.27 -36.11
CA ARG A 58 -17.27 -16.96 -34.97
C ARG A 58 -18.72 -17.40 -35.16
N LEU A 59 -19.17 -17.60 -36.40
CA LEU A 59 -20.54 -18.03 -36.67
C LEU A 59 -20.64 -19.55 -36.45
N THR A 60 -21.34 -19.93 -35.39
CA THR A 60 -21.59 -21.32 -35.03
C THR A 60 -23.10 -21.59 -35.03
N VAL A 61 -23.48 -22.81 -35.40
CA VAL A 61 -24.87 -23.26 -35.28
C VAL A 61 -25.08 -23.73 -33.84
N GLU A 62 -25.94 -23.03 -33.09
CA GLU A 62 -26.31 -23.42 -31.72
C GLU A 62 -27.59 -24.27 -31.74
N CYS A 63 -27.65 -25.24 -30.84
CA CYS A 63 -28.83 -26.06 -30.59
C CYS A 63 -29.40 -25.69 -29.22
N LEU A 64 -30.73 -25.61 -29.11
CA LEU A 64 -31.39 -25.32 -27.83
C LEU A 64 -31.34 -26.55 -26.93
N ASP A 65 -30.68 -26.41 -25.78
CA ASP A 65 -30.70 -27.41 -24.73
C ASP A 65 -31.93 -27.24 -23.84
N PRO A 66 -32.64 -28.33 -23.48
CA PRO A 66 -33.86 -28.25 -22.67
C PRO A 66 -33.59 -27.95 -21.19
N VAL A 67 -32.34 -28.10 -20.74
CA VAL A 67 -31.94 -27.92 -19.33
C VAL A 67 -30.64 -27.14 -19.30
N HIS A 68 -30.59 -26.11 -18.46
CA HIS A 68 -29.37 -25.39 -18.13
C HIS A 68 -29.14 -25.39 -16.63
N TRP A 69 -27.88 -25.29 -16.22
CA TRP A 69 -27.52 -25.07 -14.83
C TRP A 69 -27.58 -23.57 -14.54
N ALA A 70 -28.14 -23.21 -13.40
CA ALA A 70 -28.18 -21.84 -12.90
C ALA A 70 -27.82 -21.85 -11.43
N ARG A 71 -27.11 -20.81 -10.99
CA ARG A 71 -26.70 -20.68 -9.60
C ARG A 71 -27.88 -20.29 -8.71
N VAL A 72 -28.02 -20.96 -7.57
CA VAL A 72 -28.97 -20.54 -6.52
C VAL A 72 -28.36 -19.39 -5.71
N PRO A 73 -29.05 -18.24 -5.55
CA PRO A 73 -28.56 -17.13 -4.73
C PRO A 73 -28.34 -17.53 -3.26
N ASN A 74 -27.31 -16.96 -2.62
CA ASN A 74 -27.02 -17.22 -1.21
C ASN A 74 -28.06 -16.59 -0.27
N GLU A 75 -28.56 -15.42 -0.67
CA GLU A 75 -29.56 -14.66 0.07
C GLU A 75 -30.78 -14.45 -0.82
N THR A 76 -31.97 -14.55 -0.24
CA THR A 76 -33.23 -14.34 -0.92
C THR A 76 -34.01 -13.26 -0.19
N LEU A 77 -34.83 -12.51 -0.94
CA LEU A 77 -35.68 -11.47 -0.36
C LEU A 77 -36.62 -12.08 0.67
N ARG A 78 -36.54 -11.58 1.91
CA ARG A 78 -37.42 -12.02 2.99
C ARG A 78 -38.72 -11.24 2.89
N THR A 79 -39.76 -11.92 2.39
CA THR A 79 -41.10 -11.33 2.28
C THR A 79 -41.98 -11.83 3.41
N THR A 80 -42.65 -10.92 4.11
CA THR A 80 -43.69 -11.26 5.07
C THR A 80 -45.05 -10.93 4.45
N SER A 81 -45.95 -11.92 4.45
CA SER A 81 -47.31 -11.73 3.97
C SER A 81 -48.29 -11.83 5.12
N LEU A 82 -49.20 -10.86 5.22
CA LEU A 82 -50.21 -10.77 6.27
C LEU A 82 -51.56 -10.43 5.67
N LYS A 83 -52.57 -11.26 5.94
CA LYS A 83 -53.95 -10.97 5.54
C LYS A 83 -54.52 -9.89 6.48
N LEU A 84 -54.80 -8.71 5.93
CA LEU A 84 -55.33 -7.58 6.70
C LEU A 84 -56.83 -7.73 6.97
N SER A 85 -57.61 -8.09 5.95
CA SER A 85 -59.05 -8.42 6.04
C SER A 85 -59.56 -8.99 4.71
N ASP A 86 -60.81 -9.49 4.67
CA ASP A 86 -61.43 -9.94 3.41
C ASP A 86 -61.70 -8.79 2.42
N ILE A 87 -61.77 -7.55 2.90
CA ILE A 87 -62.01 -6.36 2.08
C ILE A 87 -60.69 -5.75 1.60
N ARG A 88 -59.67 -5.68 2.47
CA ARG A 88 -58.35 -5.09 2.15
C ARG A 88 -57.35 -6.09 1.58
N GLY A 89 -57.65 -7.38 1.59
CA GLY A 89 -56.79 -8.42 1.06
C GLY A 89 -55.52 -8.65 1.87
N TRP A 90 -54.43 -8.95 1.16
CA TRP A 90 -53.12 -9.29 1.70
C TRP A 90 -52.15 -8.11 1.61
N SER A 91 -51.39 -7.90 2.67
CA SER A 91 -50.22 -7.03 2.68
C SER A 91 -48.97 -7.88 2.49
N VAL A 92 -48.07 -7.46 1.62
CA VAL A 92 -46.74 -8.07 1.45
C VAL A 92 -45.70 -7.01 1.75
N LEU A 93 -44.82 -7.28 2.71
CA LEU A 93 -43.72 -6.39 3.11
C LEU A 93 -42.38 -7.07 2.82
N CYS A 94 -41.42 -6.29 2.37
CA CYS A 94 -40.04 -6.70 2.11
C CYS A 94 -39.12 -5.66 2.74
N ASP A 95 -38.49 -6.01 3.85
CA ASP A 95 -37.75 -5.05 4.68
C ASP A 95 -36.28 -4.92 4.27
N ASP A 96 -35.64 -6.03 3.83
CA ASP A 96 -34.21 -6.08 3.53
C ASP A 96 -33.94 -6.17 2.02
N PRO A 97 -33.27 -5.18 1.40
CA PRO A 97 -32.88 -5.25 -0.01
C PRO A 97 -31.66 -6.15 -0.21
N VAL A 98 -31.76 -7.10 -1.15
CA VAL A 98 -30.62 -7.95 -1.58
C VAL A 98 -30.05 -7.42 -2.89
N ARG A 99 -28.75 -7.16 -2.94
CA ARG A 99 -28.03 -6.69 -4.13
C ARG A 99 -27.24 -7.83 -4.75
N ILE A 100 -27.26 -7.91 -6.08
CA ILE A 100 -26.45 -8.85 -6.86
C ILE A 100 -25.68 -8.09 -7.93
N MET A 101 -24.54 -8.63 -8.35
CA MET A 101 -23.76 -8.13 -9.47
C MET A 101 -23.87 -9.13 -10.61
N ALA A 102 -24.22 -8.66 -11.81
CA ALA A 102 -24.40 -9.49 -12.99
C ALA A 102 -23.54 -8.99 -14.16
N VAL A 103 -23.05 -9.91 -14.97
CA VAL A 103 -22.31 -9.65 -16.20
C VAL A 103 -23.25 -9.79 -17.39
N TYR A 104 -23.40 -8.72 -18.14
CA TYR A 104 -24.21 -8.69 -19.36
C TYR A 104 -23.36 -9.04 -20.59
N VAL A 105 -23.85 -9.94 -21.44
CA VAL A 105 -23.25 -10.37 -22.71
C VAL A 105 -24.04 -9.77 -23.86
N PRO A 106 -23.56 -8.65 -24.46
CA PRO A 106 -24.35 -7.90 -25.44
C PRO A 106 -24.66 -8.66 -26.73
N GLU A 107 -23.85 -9.65 -27.08
CA GLU A 107 -24.03 -10.42 -28.33
C GLU A 107 -25.14 -11.44 -28.26
N LYS A 108 -25.46 -11.93 -27.05
CA LYS A 108 -26.54 -12.90 -26.81
C LYS A 108 -27.76 -12.28 -26.15
N ASP A 109 -27.68 -11.03 -25.71
CA ASP A 109 -28.70 -10.37 -24.88
C ASP A 109 -28.98 -11.14 -23.57
N GLU A 110 -27.92 -11.70 -22.97
CA GLU A 110 -28.00 -12.55 -21.78
C GLU A 110 -27.22 -11.93 -20.61
N SER A 111 -27.68 -12.17 -19.39
CA SER A 111 -26.97 -11.75 -18.17
C SER A 111 -26.71 -12.94 -17.25
N PHE A 112 -25.50 -13.04 -16.71
CA PHE A 112 -25.11 -14.06 -15.73
C PHE A 112 -24.79 -13.43 -14.38
N ASP A 113 -25.09 -14.12 -13.28
CA ASP A 113 -24.55 -13.73 -11.96
C ASP A 113 -23.01 -13.79 -12.01
N ILE A 114 -22.33 -12.77 -11.48
CA ILE A 114 -20.85 -12.75 -11.41
C ILE A 114 -20.31 -14.00 -10.71
N LEU A 115 -21.06 -14.55 -9.75
CA LEU A 115 -20.70 -15.76 -9.01
C LEU A 115 -20.90 -17.04 -9.81
N GLU A 116 -21.74 -17.04 -10.86
CA GLU A 116 -21.92 -18.18 -11.77
C GLU A 116 -20.73 -18.35 -12.73
N MET A 117 -19.90 -17.31 -12.91
CA MET A 117 -18.76 -17.36 -13.82
C MET A 117 -17.76 -18.48 -13.51
N ILE A 118 -17.71 -18.97 -12.27
CA ILE A 118 -16.84 -20.10 -11.89
C ILE A 118 -17.16 -21.39 -12.65
N GLU A 119 -18.43 -21.62 -13.00
CA GLU A 119 -18.88 -22.76 -13.80
C GLU A 119 -18.67 -22.56 -15.31
N LYS A 120 -18.24 -21.35 -15.71
CA LYS A 120 -18.04 -20.95 -17.10
C LYS A 120 -16.59 -20.51 -17.35
N PRO A 121 -15.62 -21.45 -17.37
CA PRO A 121 -14.18 -21.13 -17.34
C PRO A 121 -13.70 -20.28 -18.53
N VAL A 122 -14.29 -20.46 -19.72
CA VAL A 122 -13.95 -19.65 -20.92
C VAL A 122 -14.34 -18.18 -20.73
N TYR A 123 -15.52 -17.93 -20.19
CA TYR A 123 -16.00 -16.57 -19.90
C TYR A 123 -15.23 -15.94 -18.73
N LEU A 124 -14.91 -16.74 -17.71
CA LEU A 124 -14.09 -16.31 -16.58
C LEU A 124 -12.70 -15.86 -17.03
N ASP A 125 -12.01 -16.66 -17.85
CA ASP A 125 -10.68 -16.27 -18.34
C ASP A 125 -10.73 -15.03 -19.24
N PHE A 126 -11.73 -14.94 -20.12
CA PHE A 126 -11.93 -13.76 -20.96
C PHE A 126 -12.18 -12.49 -20.13
N HIS A 127 -13.06 -12.57 -19.13
CA HIS A 127 -13.34 -11.42 -18.27
C HIS A 127 -12.14 -11.05 -17.40
N ARG A 128 -11.35 -12.03 -16.96
CA ARG A 128 -10.11 -11.79 -16.21
C ARG A 128 -9.12 -10.97 -17.04
N GLN A 129 -8.95 -11.34 -18.30
CA GLN A 129 -8.07 -10.58 -19.21
C GLN A 129 -8.64 -9.20 -19.53
N THR A 130 -9.97 -9.05 -19.52
CA THR A 130 -10.63 -7.74 -19.67
C THR A 130 -10.30 -6.81 -18.49
N LEU A 131 -10.38 -7.30 -17.25
CA LEU A 131 -9.98 -6.54 -16.06
C LEU A 131 -8.49 -6.18 -16.11
N ASN A 132 -7.63 -7.14 -16.48
CA ASN A 132 -6.19 -6.90 -16.65
C ASN A 132 -5.90 -5.84 -17.74
N LEU A 133 -6.68 -5.84 -18.82
CA LEU A 133 -6.58 -4.80 -19.86
C LEU A 133 -6.92 -3.42 -19.28
N TYR A 134 -7.97 -3.30 -18.46
CA TYR A 134 -8.31 -2.04 -17.80
C TYR A 134 -7.20 -1.56 -16.88
N CYS A 135 -6.59 -2.44 -16.08
CA CYS A 135 -5.43 -2.10 -15.25
C CYS A 135 -4.27 -1.54 -16.09
N LYS A 136 -3.97 -2.17 -17.23
CA LYS A 136 -2.91 -1.71 -18.14
C LYS A 136 -3.24 -0.39 -18.81
N LEU A 137 -4.50 -0.13 -19.16
CA LEU A 137 -4.94 1.12 -19.76
C LEU A 137 -4.86 2.31 -18.79
N ALA A 138 -5.15 2.09 -17.51
CA ALA A 138 -5.05 3.09 -16.44
C ALA A 138 -3.61 3.29 -15.90
N SER A 139 -2.68 2.40 -16.27
CA SER A 139 -1.30 2.43 -15.75
C SER A 139 -0.51 3.68 -16.13
N HIS A 140 0.60 3.92 -15.41
CA HIS A 140 1.54 5.02 -15.66
C HIS A 140 0.92 6.43 -15.58
N GLY A 141 -0.06 6.63 -14.71
CA GLY A 141 -0.65 7.96 -14.45
C GLY A 141 -1.61 8.43 -15.54
N ASN A 142 -2.22 7.51 -16.30
CA ASN A 142 -3.23 7.85 -17.30
C ASN A 142 -4.60 8.14 -16.65
N LEU A 143 -4.70 9.29 -16.01
CA LEU A 143 -5.87 9.67 -15.20
C LEU A 143 -7.13 9.87 -16.04
N LYS A 144 -7.00 10.36 -17.28
CA LYS A 144 -8.13 10.47 -18.22
C LYS A 144 -8.82 9.12 -18.43
N VAL A 145 -8.04 8.07 -18.68
CA VAL A 145 -8.60 6.74 -18.88
C VAL A 145 -9.14 6.16 -17.58
N ALA A 146 -8.48 6.43 -16.46
CA ALA A 146 -8.99 6.04 -15.13
C ALA A 146 -10.41 6.57 -14.89
N HIS A 147 -10.67 7.85 -15.18
CA HIS A 147 -12.02 8.42 -15.07
C HIS A 147 -13.05 7.82 -16.03
N VAL A 148 -12.66 7.54 -17.28
CA VAL A 148 -13.55 6.89 -18.26
C VAL A 148 -13.89 5.45 -17.81
N LEU A 149 -12.92 4.74 -17.25
CA LEU A 149 -13.11 3.39 -16.73
C LEU A 149 -14.06 3.35 -15.53
N CYS A 150 -14.11 4.39 -14.70
CA CYS A 150 -15.14 4.52 -13.65
C CYS A 150 -16.57 4.61 -14.21
N GLY A 151 -16.75 4.93 -15.50
CA GLY A 151 -18.04 4.85 -16.17
C GLY A 151 -18.42 3.44 -16.64
N HIS A 152 -17.44 2.53 -16.72
CA HIS A 152 -17.66 1.11 -17.06
C HIS A 152 -17.77 0.23 -15.83
N VAL A 153 -16.98 0.52 -14.79
CA VAL A 153 -16.99 -0.15 -13.50
C VAL A 153 -17.09 0.91 -12.42
N ASP A 154 -18.23 0.96 -11.72
CA ASP A 154 -18.48 1.96 -10.69
C ASP A 154 -17.88 1.58 -9.32
N GLU A 155 -17.88 2.54 -8.40
CA GLU A 155 -17.38 2.35 -7.03
C GLU A 155 -18.16 1.25 -6.27
N ASP A 156 -19.48 1.20 -6.45
CA ASP A 156 -20.36 0.24 -5.78
C ASP A 156 -20.05 -1.21 -6.20
N GLN A 157 -19.76 -1.43 -7.48
CA GLN A 157 -19.36 -2.72 -8.05
C GLN A 157 -18.00 -3.16 -7.52
N ILE A 158 -17.02 -2.25 -7.48
CA ILE A 158 -15.69 -2.54 -6.91
C ILE A 158 -15.86 -2.90 -5.43
N MET A 159 -16.60 -2.10 -4.66
CA MET A 159 -16.84 -2.34 -3.24
C MET A 159 -17.61 -3.64 -2.98
N TYR A 160 -18.57 -4.00 -3.85
CA TYR A 160 -19.25 -5.30 -3.81
C TYR A 160 -18.27 -6.45 -4.02
N ALA A 161 -17.37 -6.35 -5.01
CA ALA A 161 -16.36 -7.37 -5.28
C ALA A 161 -15.37 -7.54 -4.12
N VAL A 162 -14.93 -6.45 -3.49
CA VAL A 162 -14.04 -6.45 -2.32
C VAL A 162 -14.73 -7.07 -1.08
N LYS A 163 -16.04 -6.84 -0.90
CA LYS A 163 -16.82 -7.40 0.21
C LYS A 163 -17.22 -8.87 0.00
N SER A 164 -17.22 -9.35 -1.24
CA SER A 164 -17.73 -10.67 -1.59
C SER A 164 -16.76 -11.81 -1.23
N HIS A 165 -17.18 -12.63 -0.26
CA HIS A 165 -16.43 -13.82 0.16
C HIS A 165 -16.48 -14.97 -0.86
N TYR A 166 -17.47 -15.00 -1.75
CA TYR A 166 -17.72 -16.11 -2.68
C TYR A 166 -17.19 -15.89 -4.09
N LEU A 167 -16.60 -14.73 -4.37
CA LEU A 167 -16.05 -14.42 -5.68
C LEU A 167 -14.87 -15.36 -5.99
N SER A 168 -14.76 -15.82 -7.25
CA SER A 168 -13.66 -16.69 -7.65
C SER A 168 -12.32 -15.97 -7.51
N GLY A 169 -11.26 -16.71 -7.13
CA GLY A 169 -9.93 -16.14 -6.89
C GLY A 169 -9.41 -15.23 -8.02
N PRO A 170 -9.46 -15.66 -9.30
CA PRO A 170 -8.99 -14.83 -10.41
C PRO A 170 -9.84 -13.57 -10.66
N MET A 171 -11.16 -13.62 -10.39
CA MET A 171 -12.04 -12.45 -10.49
C MET A 171 -11.76 -11.48 -9.36
N ARG A 172 -11.65 -12.00 -8.13
CA ARG A 172 -11.30 -11.22 -6.95
C ARG A 172 -9.99 -10.46 -7.19
N GLN A 173 -8.93 -11.17 -7.57
CA GLN A 173 -7.65 -10.54 -7.90
C GLN A 173 -7.82 -9.42 -8.95
N GLY A 174 -8.55 -9.68 -10.04
CA GLY A 174 -8.78 -8.67 -11.08
C GLY A 174 -9.44 -7.38 -10.58
N TYR A 175 -10.44 -7.47 -9.70
CA TYR A 175 -11.10 -6.28 -9.12
C TYR A 175 -10.22 -5.54 -8.12
N HIS A 176 -9.41 -6.25 -7.32
CA HIS A 176 -8.45 -5.60 -6.43
C HIS A 176 -7.32 -4.91 -7.21
N ASP A 177 -6.82 -5.55 -8.27
CA ASP A 177 -5.82 -4.95 -9.17
C ASP A 177 -6.38 -3.70 -9.84
N LEU A 178 -7.65 -3.73 -10.25
CA LEU A 178 -8.34 -2.60 -10.86
C LEU A 178 -8.52 -1.43 -9.89
N LEU A 179 -8.94 -1.71 -8.66
CA LEU A 179 -9.06 -0.73 -7.58
C LEU A 179 -7.73 0.01 -7.37
N ILE A 180 -6.62 -0.71 -7.30
CA ILE A 180 -5.30 -0.08 -7.16
C ILE A 180 -4.97 0.74 -8.40
N ALA A 181 -5.07 0.13 -9.58
CA ALA A 181 -4.61 0.73 -10.82
C ALA A 181 -5.30 2.07 -11.10
N ILE A 182 -6.59 2.17 -10.78
CA ILE A 182 -7.40 3.37 -11.00
C ILE A 182 -7.24 4.39 -9.87
N HIS A 183 -7.36 3.98 -8.60
CA HIS A 183 -7.52 4.91 -7.49
C HIS A 183 -6.24 5.13 -6.66
N LEU A 184 -5.38 4.13 -6.52
CA LEU A 184 -4.25 4.16 -5.58
C LEU A 184 -2.89 4.30 -6.26
N GLN A 185 -2.71 3.76 -7.45
CA GLN A 185 -1.41 3.57 -8.09
C GLN A 185 -0.67 4.89 -8.31
N SER A 186 -1.36 5.92 -8.78
CA SER A 186 -0.78 7.25 -9.03
C SER A 186 -0.21 7.85 -7.75
N HIS A 187 -0.95 7.75 -6.64
CA HIS A 187 -0.51 8.25 -5.34
C HIS A 187 0.64 7.40 -4.78
N ALA A 188 0.50 6.07 -4.81
CA ALA A 188 1.53 5.14 -4.34
C ALA A 188 2.86 5.32 -5.08
N SER A 189 2.83 5.51 -6.40
CA SER A 189 4.03 5.77 -7.20
C SER A 189 4.68 7.12 -6.86
N ALA A 190 3.89 8.17 -6.63
CA ALA A 190 4.41 9.47 -6.21
C ALA A 190 5.10 9.39 -4.83
N ARG A 191 4.44 8.74 -3.85
CA ARG A 191 5.02 8.47 -2.52
C ARG A 191 6.29 7.64 -2.60
N GLN A 192 6.30 6.57 -3.40
CA GLN A 192 7.47 5.72 -3.54
C GLN A 192 8.66 6.47 -4.15
N SER A 193 8.42 7.35 -5.12
CA SER A 193 9.47 8.18 -5.73
C SER A 193 10.13 9.13 -4.73
N MET A 194 9.36 9.66 -3.77
CA MET A 194 9.83 10.61 -2.76
C MET A 194 10.19 9.94 -1.42
N SER A 195 10.01 8.63 -1.28
CA SER A 195 10.19 7.90 -0.01
C SER A 195 11.59 8.00 0.59
N LYS A 196 12.60 8.27 -0.24
CA LYS A 196 14.03 8.34 0.15
C LYS A 196 14.55 9.78 0.28
N GLU A 197 13.67 10.77 0.12
CA GLU A 197 13.99 12.19 0.30
C GLU A 197 13.45 12.65 1.65
N TYR A 198 14.31 13.22 2.50
CA TYR A 198 13.94 13.66 3.84
C TYR A 198 13.95 15.18 3.90
N VAL A 199 12.84 15.79 3.48
CA VAL A 199 12.66 17.24 3.52
C VAL A 199 11.89 17.63 4.77
N ILE A 200 12.56 18.22 5.75
CA ILE A 200 12.01 18.47 7.09
C ILE A 200 11.87 19.97 7.33
N PRO A 201 10.66 20.49 7.58
CA PRO A 201 10.46 21.88 7.98
C PRO A 201 10.91 22.08 9.43
N LEU A 202 11.62 23.18 9.70
CA LEU A 202 11.96 23.61 11.06
C LEU A 202 10.73 24.24 11.72
N CYS A 203 10.04 23.47 12.57
CA CYS A 203 8.84 23.88 13.30
C CYS A 203 8.97 23.62 14.80
N ASP A 204 8.16 24.31 15.61
CA ASP A 204 8.21 24.20 17.07
C ASP A 204 7.85 22.79 17.56
N GLN A 205 6.99 22.07 16.82
CA GLN A 205 6.62 20.70 17.16
C GLN A 205 7.81 19.73 17.06
N LEU A 206 8.68 19.91 16.06
CA LEU A 206 9.88 19.08 15.86
C LEU A 206 10.85 19.17 17.05
N ARG A 207 10.87 20.30 17.77
CA ARG A 207 11.77 20.51 18.92
C ARG A 207 11.38 19.72 20.15
N ASN A 208 10.11 19.34 20.26
CA ASN A 208 9.58 18.59 21.40
C ASN A 208 9.62 17.07 21.18
N GLU A 209 10.05 16.64 20.01
CA GLU A 209 10.10 15.25 19.58
C GLU A 209 11.51 14.70 19.78
N ASN A 210 11.70 13.89 20.82
CA ASN A 210 12.96 13.19 21.06
C ASN A 210 12.73 11.69 21.12
N VAL A 211 12.85 11.04 19.95
CA VAL A 211 12.77 9.57 19.84
C VAL A 211 13.90 8.86 20.59
N PHE A 212 15.00 9.54 20.88
CA PHE A 212 16.16 8.98 21.59
C PHE A 212 16.09 9.17 23.11
N ASP A 213 15.04 9.80 23.63
CA ASP A 213 14.87 9.97 25.07
C ASP A 213 14.35 8.65 25.71
N PRO A 214 15.13 8.02 26.61
CA PRO A 214 14.76 6.74 27.23
C PRO A 214 13.47 6.80 28.06
N ASP A 215 13.06 7.99 28.54
CA ASP A 215 11.83 8.15 29.32
C ASP A 215 10.56 8.20 28.44
N THR A 216 10.72 8.23 27.11
CA THR A 216 9.62 8.25 26.14
C THR A 216 9.08 6.85 25.84
N GLU A 217 8.71 6.10 26.88
CA GLU A 217 8.21 4.71 26.77
C GLU A 217 6.86 4.61 26.01
N THR A 218 6.16 5.72 25.78
CA THR A 218 4.79 5.73 25.24
C THR A 218 4.69 5.49 23.73
N ARG A 219 5.80 5.60 22.98
CA ARG A 219 5.78 5.50 21.51
C ARG A 219 6.19 4.15 20.98
N PHE A 220 6.25 3.09 21.78
CA PHE A 220 6.76 1.81 21.31
C PHE A 220 5.86 1.24 20.19
N PRO A 221 6.25 1.29 18.89
CA PRO A 221 7.59 1.10 18.33
C PRO A 221 8.20 2.26 17.51
N GLN A 222 8.34 3.48 18.04
CA GLN A 222 8.86 4.71 17.40
C GLN A 222 8.38 4.94 15.95
N ILE A 223 7.20 4.40 15.64
CA ILE A 223 6.51 4.45 14.34
C ILE A 223 5.20 5.24 14.53
N MET A 224 4.80 5.48 15.78
CA MET A 224 3.61 6.23 16.16
C MET A 224 3.93 7.71 16.35
N GLY A 225 2.95 8.54 16.03
CA GLY A 225 3.03 10.00 16.12
C GLY A 225 3.20 10.68 14.77
N ASP A 226 3.16 12.02 14.81
CA ASP A 226 3.14 12.84 13.62
C ASP A 226 4.46 12.77 12.84
N THR A 227 4.35 12.65 11.52
CA THR A 227 5.48 12.75 10.59
C THR A 227 5.58 14.20 10.11
N TYR A 228 6.74 14.84 10.31
CA TYR A 228 6.96 16.23 9.91
C TYR A 228 7.57 16.39 8.52
N SER A 229 8.14 15.33 7.96
CA SER A 229 8.69 15.31 6.60
C SER A 229 7.63 15.69 5.56
N MET A 230 8.02 16.49 4.57
CA MET A 230 7.16 16.85 3.45
C MET A 230 6.93 15.64 2.55
N LEU A 231 5.69 15.15 2.53
CA LEU A 231 5.28 14.00 1.74
C LEU A 231 4.11 14.39 0.81
N PRO A 232 4.02 13.79 -0.39
CA PRO A 232 2.83 13.92 -1.22
C PRO A 232 1.56 13.54 -0.47
N VAL A 233 0.53 14.37 -0.59
CA VAL A 233 -0.79 14.12 -0.02
C VAL A 233 -1.69 13.51 -1.07
N MET A 234 -2.54 12.57 -0.66
CA MET A 234 -3.55 12.00 -1.54
C MET A 234 -4.63 13.04 -1.83
N VAL A 235 -4.70 13.49 -3.08
CA VAL A 235 -5.77 14.36 -3.57
C VAL A 235 -6.48 13.63 -4.68
N ALA A 236 -7.81 13.57 -4.59
CA ALA A 236 -8.66 12.94 -5.57
C ALA A 236 -9.81 13.88 -5.97
N GLU A 237 -10.42 13.62 -7.12
CA GLU A 237 -11.53 14.41 -7.64
C GLU A 237 -12.72 13.52 -8.04
N PRO A 238 -13.97 14.03 -8.00
CA PRO A 238 -15.12 13.22 -8.39
C PRO A 238 -15.01 12.76 -9.85
N VAL A 239 -15.60 11.61 -10.15
CA VAL A 239 -15.55 11.01 -11.50
C VAL A 239 -16.12 11.96 -12.54
N LYS A 240 -15.33 12.28 -13.58
CA LYS A 240 -15.71 13.13 -14.70
C LYS A 240 -15.82 12.32 -15.99
N SER A 241 -16.82 12.59 -16.81
CA SER A 241 -17.03 11.94 -18.12
C SER A 241 -16.69 12.85 -19.31
N HIS A 242 -16.67 14.16 -19.09
CA HIS A 242 -16.37 15.16 -20.11
C HIS A 242 -15.13 15.95 -19.71
N PHE A 243 -14.15 16.01 -20.61
CA PHE A 243 -12.87 16.67 -20.39
C PHE A 243 -12.65 17.74 -21.44
N THR A 244 -12.27 18.95 -21.02
CA THR A 244 -11.65 19.92 -21.93
C THR A 244 -10.15 19.67 -22.04
N ARG A 245 -9.51 20.13 -23.13
CA ARG A 245 -8.07 19.91 -23.37
C ARG A 245 -7.17 20.49 -22.28
N GLU A 246 -7.60 21.55 -21.60
CA GLU A 246 -6.86 22.18 -20.51
C GLU A 246 -7.01 21.42 -19.18
N GLU A 247 -8.21 20.86 -18.92
CA GLU A 247 -8.47 20.03 -17.75
C GLU A 247 -7.69 18.70 -17.82
N GLU A 248 -7.51 18.13 -19.02
CA GLU A 248 -6.77 16.88 -19.21
C GLU A 248 -5.34 16.91 -18.63
N MET A 249 -4.68 18.07 -18.63
CA MET A 249 -3.32 18.22 -18.11
C MET A 249 -3.24 18.34 -16.59
N LYS A 250 -4.37 18.60 -15.92
CA LYS A 250 -4.45 18.84 -14.47
C LYS A 250 -5.39 17.87 -13.75
N LEU A 251 -5.80 16.80 -14.43
CA LEU A 251 -6.65 15.75 -13.84
C LEU A 251 -5.97 15.18 -12.60
N LEU A 252 -6.80 14.87 -11.61
CA LEU A 252 -6.42 14.15 -10.40
C LEU A 252 -6.99 12.72 -10.49
N PRO A 253 -6.54 11.80 -9.63
CA PRO A 253 -7.16 10.48 -9.56
C PRO A 253 -8.65 10.53 -9.21
N PRO A 254 -9.48 9.62 -9.75
CA PRO A 254 -10.88 9.52 -9.38
C PRO A 254 -11.05 9.17 -7.91
N ALA A 255 -11.93 9.89 -7.22
CA ALA A 255 -12.25 9.68 -5.83
C ALA A 255 -12.96 8.33 -5.60
N ILE A 256 -12.69 7.76 -4.43
CA ILE A 256 -13.36 6.60 -3.86
C ILE A 256 -13.52 6.83 -2.36
N ASN A 257 -14.54 6.25 -1.75
CA ASN A 257 -14.75 6.31 -0.31
C ASN A 257 -13.68 5.47 0.43
N PHE A 258 -12.55 6.13 0.71
CA PHE A 258 -11.43 5.52 1.42
C PHE A 258 -11.78 5.11 2.84
N ASP A 259 -12.60 5.87 3.55
CA ASP A 259 -13.00 5.54 4.93
C ASP A 259 -13.77 4.22 4.98
N ALA A 260 -14.69 4.01 4.03
CA ALA A 260 -15.44 2.77 3.92
C ALA A 260 -14.56 1.59 3.51
N LEU A 261 -13.61 1.81 2.58
CA LEU A 261 -12.65 0.79 2.17
C LEU A 261 -11.73 0.40 3.33
N LYS A 262 -11.18 1.38 4.04
CA LYS A 262 -10.30 1.24 5.19
C LYS A 262 -11.00 0.49 6.32
N ALA A 263 -12.20 0.90 6.71
CA ALA A 263 -12.98 0.21 7.73
C ALA A 263 -13.24 -1.26 7.38
N HIS A 264 -13.57 -1.55 6.11
CA HIS A 264 -13.76 -2.92 5.64
C HIS A 264 -12.48 -3.74 5.68
N VAL A 265 -11.36 -3.17 5.24
CA VAL A 265 -10.03 -3.80 5.28
C VAL A 265 -9.63 -4.15 6.72
N MET A 266 -9.74 -3.20 7.65
CA MET A 266 -9.37 -3.40 9.05
C MET A 266 -10.23 -4.49 9.69
N ALA A 267 -11.55 -4.45 9.45
CA ALA A 267 -12.47 -5.47 9.94
C ALA A 267 -12.22 -6.86 9.31
N ALA A 268 -11.87 -6.91 8.02
CA ALA A 268 -11.55 -8.15 7.34
C ALA A 268 -10.27 -8.79 7.90
N MET A 269 -9.21 -8.01 8.10
CA MET A 269 -7.95 -8.50 8.70
C MET A 269 -8.17 -9.07 10.11
N GLU A 270 -8.96 -8.38 10.94
CA GLU A 270 -9.27 -8.86 12.29
C GLU A 270 -10.15 -10.13 12.29
N LYS A 271 -11.18 -10.16 11.43
CA LYS A 271 -12.11 -11.30 11.32
C LYS A 271 -11.44 -12.55 10.78
N GLU A 272 -10.59 -12.42 9.76
CA GLU A 272 -9.88 -13.55 9.16
C GLU A 272 -8.94 -14.20 10.17
N MET A 273 -8.29 -13.42 11.03
CA MET A 273 -7.39 -13.93 12.06
C MET A 273 -8.14 -14.64 13.21
N LYS A 274 -9.33 -14.17 13.58
CA LYS A 274 -10.19 -14.85 14.59
C LYS A 274 -10.83 -16.15 14.08
N LEU A 275 -10.94 -16.32 12.77
CA LEU A 275 -11.52 -17.50 12.12
C LEU A 275 -10.48 -18.61 11.83
N LEU A 276 -9.31 -18.61 12.48
CA LEU A 276 -8.41 -19.78 12.49
C LEU A 276 -8.77 -20.77 13.62
N PRO A 277 -9.56 -21.84 13.37
CA PRO A 277 -9.56 -23.01 14.25
C PRO A 277 -8.33 -23.92 13.98
N PRO A 278 -7.85 -24.70 14.99
CA PRO A 278 -6.58 -25.44 14.95
C PRO A 278 -6.60 -26.73 14.11
N ALA A 279 -7.69 -27.03 13.42
CA ALA A 279 -7.84 -28.26 12.66
C ALA A 279 -8.95 -28.09 11.63
N ILE A 280 -8.61 -27.75 10.39
CA ILE A 280 -9.37 -28.11 9.18
C ILE A 280 -8.46 -27.93 7.95
N ASN A 281 -8.56 -28.94 7.09
CA ASN A 281 -7.95 -29.18 5.79
C ASN A 281 -7.33 -27.97 5.05
N PHE A 282 -6.01 -27.98 4.97
CA PHE A 282 -5.14 -26.91 4.48
C PHE A 282 -5.35 -26.54 3.00
N ASP A 283 -5.97 -27.35 2.15
CA ASP A 283 -6.11 -27.02 0.73
C ASP A 283 -7.23 -26.00 0.44
N ALA A 284 -8.34 -26.06 1.20
CA ALA A 284 -9.41 -25.07 1.09
C ALA A 284 -9.05 -23.75 1.80
N LEU A 285 -8.33 -23.84 2.92
CA LEU A 285 -7.80 -22.68 3.65
C LEU A 285 -6.62 -22.05 2.89
N LYS A 286 -5.76 -22.82 2.22
CA LYS A 286 -4.74 -22.30 1.30
C LYS A 286 -5.41 -21.60 0.12
N ALA A 287 -6.49 -22.11 -0.45
CA ALA A 287 -7.22 -21.38 -1.49
C ALA A 287 -7.91 -20.11 -0.95
N HIS A 288 -8.46 -20.13 0.27
CA HIS A 288 -9.17 -18.98 0.85
C HIS A 288 -8.25 -17.92 1.48
N VAL A 289 -7.20 -18.32 2.19
CA VAL A 289 -6.16 -17.46 2.80
C VAL A 289 -5.12 -17.05 1.78
N MET A 290 -4.79 -17.87 0.77
CA MET A 290 -4.10 -17.31 -0.40
C MET A 290 -5.05 -16.38 -1.15
N ALA A 291 -6.28 -16.72 -1.52
CA ALA A 291 -7.15 -15.72 -2.17
C ALA A 291 -7.61 -14.54 -1.29
N ALA A 292 -7.39 -14.56 0.03
CA ALA A 292 -7.69 -13.46 0.94
C ALA A 292 -6.44 -12.65 1.31
N MET A 293 -5.30 -13.27 1.62
CA MET A 293 -4.02 -12.57 1.76
C MET A 293 -3.43 -12.16 0.41
N GLU A 294 -3.42 -12.99 -0.61
CA GLU A 294 -3.03 -12.60 -1.99
C GLU A 294 -3.95 -11.51 -2.59
N SER A 295 -5.07 -11.19 -1.93
CA SER A 295 -6.03 -10.17 -2.34
C SER A 295 -6.03 -8.94 -1.41
N ALA A 296 -5.92 -9.14 -0.10
CA ALA A 296 -5.79 -8.11 0.93
C ALA A 296 -4.33 -7.64 1.09
N THR A 297 -3.36 -8.57 1.14
CA THR A 297 -1.92 -8.29 1.28
C THR A 297 -1.17 -8.10 -0.04
N ARG A 298 -1.67 -8.55 -1.20
CA ARG A 298 -1.01 -8.21 -2.48
C ARG A 298 -1.52 -6.89 -3.07
N HIS A 299 -2.77 -6.50 -2.80
CA HIS A 299 -3.43 -5.54 -3.68
C HIS A 299 -4.26 -4.45 -2.96
N ALA A 300 -5.14 -4.72 -2.00
CA ALA A 300 -5.92 -3.61 -1.39
C ALA A 300 -5.15 -2.75 -0.37
N VAL A 301 -4.17 -3.32 0.35
CA VAL A 301 -3.59 -2.68 1.56
C VAL A 301 -2.11 -2.33 1.41
N MET A 302 -1.37 -2.91 0.44
CA MET A 302 0.10 -2.94 0.51
C MET A 302 0.87 -2.48 -0.73
N ASN A 303 0.19 -2.27 -1.87
CA ASN A 303 0.81 -1.53 -2.98
C ASN A 303 0.81 -0.01 -2.73
N CYS A 304 0.02 0.46 -1.77
CA CYS A 304 0.35 1.67 -1.04
C CYS A 304 1.45 1.28 -0.04
N ARG A 305 2.71 1.61 -0.34
CA ARG A 305 3.77 1.83 0.68
C ARG A 305 3.40 3.04 1.54
N ASP A 306 2.21 3.00 2.11
CA ASP A 306 1.56 4.13 2.74
C ASP A 306 0.58 3.62 3.80
N LEU A 307 1.08 2.77 4.71
CA LEU A 307 0.47 2.71 6.04
C LEU A 307 0.48 4.13 6.65
N ILE A 308 1.40 5.01 6.25
CA ILE A 308 1.59 6.35 6.81
C ILE A 308 1.45 7.42 5.72
N GLY A 309 0.34 7.29 5.01
CA GLY A 309 -0.26 8.33 4.18
C GLY A 309 -0.90 9.48 4.96
N GLY A 310 -0.93 9.40 6.30
CA GLY A 310 -1.98 10.03 7.12
C GLY A 310 -3.35 9.35 6.94
N LEU A 311 -3.37 8.11 6.41
CA LEU A 311 -4.58 7.33 6.15
C LEU A 311 -4.88 6.33 7.25
N ILE A 312 -3.87 5.80 7.94
CA ILE A 312 -4.02 4.90 9.09
C ILE A 312 -3.59 5.67 10.33
N ASP A 313 -4.45 5.66 11.35
CA ASP A 313 -4.21 6.35 12.61
C ASP A 313 -3.37 5.47 13.55
N ASP A 314 -2.76 6.07 14.58
CA ASP A 314 -1.92 5.33 15.54
C ASP A 314 -2.64 4.13 16.16
N THR A 315 -3.94 4.25 16.44
CA THR A 315 -4.77 3.18 17.00
C THR A 315 -4.92 1.98 16.06
N GLU A 316 -4.95 2.22 14.75
CA GLU A 316 -5.10 1.20 13.74
C GLU A 316 -3.76 0.58 13.39
N LEU A 317 -2.69 1.38 13.40
CA LEU A 317 -1.32 0.90 13.32
C LEU A 317 -1.01 -0.04 14.49
N GLU A 318 -1.43 0.32 15.72
CA GLU A 318 -1.32 -0.54 16.90
C GLU A 318 -2.06 -1.88 16.67
N ALA A 319 -3.28 -1.84 16.12
CA ALA A 319 -4.02 -3.04 15.79
C ALA A 319 -3.29 -3.92 14.76
N ILE A 320 -2.71 -3.33 13.70
CA ILE A 320 -1.93 -4.06 12.70
C ILE A 320 -0.69 -4.69 13.32
N LEU A 321 0.01 -3.98 14.20
CA LEU A 321 1.21 -4.49 14.87
C LEU A 321 0.87 -5.67 15.79
N LYS A 322 -0.24 -5.61 16.52
CA LYS A 322 -0.75 -6.73 17.32
C LYS A 322 -1.09 -7.96 16.47
N LEU A 323 -1.61 -7.75 15.25
CA LEU A 323 -1.87 -8.85 14.30
C LEU A 323 -0.57 -9.46 13.74
N ILE A 324 0.45 -8.65 13.47
CA ILE A 324 1.73 -9.14 12.95
C ILE A 324 2.41 -10.04 13.98
N HIS A 325 2.58 -9.54 15.21
CA HIS A 325 3.28 -10.27 16.26
C HIS A 325 2.75 -9.92 17.66
N PRO A 326 1.77 -10.67 18.19
CA PRO A 326 1.10 -10.32 19.44
C PRO A 326 2.08 -10.29 20.63
N VAL A 327 3.05 -11.21 20.68
CA VAL A 327 4.06 -11.24 21.78
C VAL A 327 4.90 -9.96 21.85
N ALA A 328 5.08 -9.25 20.74
CA ALA A 328 5.97 -8.09 20.67
C ALA A 328 5.23 -6.75 20.79
N PHE A 329 3.92 -6.73 20.52
CA PHE A 329 3.15 -5.50 20.38
C PHE A 329 1.84 -5.47 21.18
N ASP A 330 1.41 -6.60 21.75
CA ASP A 330 0.24 -6.63 22.64
C ASP A 330 0.70 -6.60 24.11
N PRO A 331 0.49 -5.49 24.84
CA PRO A 331 0.86 -5.38 26.25
C PRO A 331 0.03 -6.32 27.15
N ASN A 332 -1.12 -6.81 26.67
CA ASN A 332 -1.97 -7.76 27.39
C ASN A 332 -1.72 -9.22 26.96
N TYR A 333 -0.64 -9.49 26.23
CA TYR A 333 -0.34 -10.85 25.77
C TYR A 333 0.06 -11.76 26.93
N GLU A 334 -0.74 -12.79 27.18
CA GLU A 334 -0.41 -13.86 28.11
C GLU A 334 0.26 -15.05 27.36
N PRO A 335 1.46 -15.50 27.77
CA PRO A 335 2.11 -16.66 27.19
C PRO A 335 1.25 -17.92 27.36
N GLY A 336 0.84 -18.53 26.24
CA GLY A 336 -0.03 -19.72 26.22
C GLY A 336 -1.45 -19.48 25.69
N THR A 337 -1.78 -18.27 25.27
CA THR A 337 -3.01 -17.97 24.54
C THR A 337 -2.98 -18.54 23.12
N THR A 338 -4.15 -18.88 22.55
CA THR A 338 -4.29 -19.43 21.18
C THR A 338 -4.09 -18.40 20.07
N ASN A 339 -3.73 -17.16 20.41
CA ASN A 339 -3.59 -16.06 19.47
C ASN A 339 -2.19 -16.12 18.83
N LYS A 340 -2.08 -16.88 17.74
CA LYS A 340 -0.85 -16.92 16.92
C LYS A 340 -0.75 -15.66 16.07
N GLY A 341 0.43 -15.06 16.01
CA GLY A 341 0.74 -13.95 15.10
C GLY A 341 0.89 -14.40 13.65
N LEU A 342 0.82 -13.46 12.69
CA LEU A 342 1.09 -13.75 11.28
C LEU A 342 2.49 -14.35 11.06
N THR A 343 3.46 -13.99 11.89
CA THR A 343 4.83 -14.51 11.84
C THR A 343 4.95 -15.97 12.27
N GLU A 344 4.01 -16.47 13.08
CA GLU A 344 4.01 -17.82 13.68
C GLU A 344 3.18 -18.83 12.88
N VAL A 345 2.47 -18.35 11.84
CA VAL A 345 1.64 -19.18 10.96
C VAL A 345 2.45 -19.60 9.73
N GLU A 346 2.20 -20.81 9.24
CA GLU A 346 2.78 -21.26 7.97
C GLU A 346 2.19 -20.48 6.79
N LEU A 347 2.97 -19.54 6.27
CA LEU A 347 2.61 -18.69 5.13
C LEU A 347 3.25 -19.19 3.82
N SER A 348 2.54 -19.05 2.70
CA SER A 348 3.12 -19.28 1.38
C SER A 348 4.16 -18.20 1.03
N GLU A 349 5.10 -18.52 0.14
CA GLU A 349 6.17 -17.58 -0.25
C GLU A 349 5.63 -16.23 -0.76
N ASN A 350 4.53 -16.26 -1.51
CA ASN A 350 3.87 -15.07 -2.03
C ASN A 350 3.36 -14.14 -0.93
N VAL A 351 2.87 -14.70 0.18
CA VAL A 351 2.42 -13.93 1.34
C VAL A 351 3.62 -13.44 2.15
N LYS A 352 4.67 -14.27 2.31
CA LYS A 352 5.93 -13.86 2.95
C LYS A 352 6.54 -12.64 2.27
N ILE A 353 6.51 -12.55 0.94
CA ILE A 353 6.98 -11.36 0.20
C ILE A 353 6.24 -10.10 0.63
N GLN A 354 4.90 -10.19 0.77
CA GLN A 354 4.10 -9.04 1.18
C GLN A 354 4.37 -8.66 2.62
N LEU A 355 4.47 -9.65 3.53
CA LEU A 355 4.83 -9.39 4.92
C LEU A 355 6.19 -8.71 5.06
N VAL A 356 7.19 -9.13 4.27
CA VAL A 356 8.50 -8.46 4.23
C VAL A 356 8.37 -7.03 3.70
N ASN A 357 7.54 -6.75 2.70
CA ASN A 357 7.29 -5.38 2.22
C ASN A 357 6.67 -4.49 3.31
N ILE A 358 5.77 -5.02 4.13
CA ILE A 358 5.17 -4.28 5.27
C ILE A 358 6.26 -3.92 6.28
N ILE A 359 7.04 -4.91 6.70
CA ILE A 359 8.09 -4.70 7.71
C ILE A 359 9.15 -3.74 7.18
N ASP A 360 9.52 -3.86 5.90
CA ASP A 360 10.41 -2.92 5.21
C ASP A 360 9.87 -1.48 5.26
N HIS A 361 8.56 -1.30 5.06
CA HIS A 361 7.92 0.01 5.19
C HIS A 361 7.90 0.52 6.64
N LEU A 362 7.62 -0.34 7.62
CA LEU A 362 7.70 0.01 9.05
C LEU A 362 9.12 0.46 9.44
N CYS A 363 10.15 -0.18 8.88
CA CYS A 363 11.54 0.26 9.07
C CYS A 363 11.81 1.63 8.41
N ASP A 364 11.24 1.92 7.24
CA ASP A 364 11.35 3.25 6.60
C ASP A 364 10.73 4.36 7.46
N ILE A 365 9.62 4.05 8.14
CA ILE A 365 8.96 4.98 9.05
C ILE A 365 9.82 5.23 10.28
N GLN A 366 10.30 4.16 10.92
CA GLN A 366 11.18 4.27 12.08
C GLN A 366 12.43 5.09 11.76
N LEU A 367 13.03 4.85 10.59
CA LEU A 367 14.19 5.62 10.10
C LEU A 367 13.85 7.09 9.93
N ARG A 368 12.65 7.42 9.42
CA ARG A 368 12.20 8.80 9.24
C ARG A 368 12.06 9.53 10.58
N HIS A 369 11.40 8.93 11.58
CA HIS A 369 11.28 9.54 12.92
C HIS A 369 12.63 9.76 13.60
N ARG A 370 13.58 8.84 13.40
CA ARG A 370 14.97 8.99 13.86
C ARG A 370 15.68 10.17 13.20
N ILE A 371 15.50 10.34 11.88
CA ILE A 371 16.07 11.47 11.14
C ILE A 371 15.41 12.79 11.59
N GLU A 372 14.09 12.81 11.77
CA GLU A 372 13.35 13.98 12.26
C GLU A 372 13.83 14.41 13.64
N SER A 373 13.98 13.47 14.58
CA SER A 373 14.54 13.74 15.91
C SER A 373 15.98 14.25 15.85
N LEU A 374 16.80 13.70 14.96
CA LEU A 374 18.17 14.18 14.75
C LEU A 374 18.19 15.63 14.25
N ILE A 375 17.28 16.00 13.35
CA ILE A 375 17.15 17.38 12.85
C ILE A 375 16.62 18.31 13.95
N GLY A 376 15.63 17.88 14.75
CA GLY A 376 15.11 18.63 15.88
C GLY A 376 16.18 18.92 16.94
N PHE A 377 16.98 17.90 17.29
CA PHE A 377 18.16 18.09 18.15
C PHE A 377 19.17 19.05 17.52
N SER A 378 19.50 18.86 16.23
CA SER A 378 20.49 19.67 15.53
C SER A 378 20.10 21.15 15.46
N GLU A 379 18.81 21.46 15.27
CA GLU A 379 18.30 22.84 15.27
C GLU A 379 18.57 23.52 16.62
N THR A 380 18.15 22.87 17.71
CA THR A 380 18.29 23.39 19.07
C THR A 380 19.76 23.52 19.46
N PHE A 381 20.55 22.48 19.20
CA PHE A 381 21.98 22.45 19.48
C PHE A 381 22.75 23.54 18.73
N VAL A 382 22.49 23.72 17.43
CA VAL A 382 23.15 24.77 16.64
C VAL A 382 22.74 26.17 17.13
N ALA A 383 21.50 26.36 17.56
CA ALA A 383 21.06 27.63 18.13
C ALA A 383 21.80 27.97 19.44
N GLU A 384 21.95 27.00 20.34
CA GLU A 384 22.73 27.17 21.58
C GLU A 384 24.22 27.38 21.29
N LEU A 385 24.78 26.63 20.34
CA LEU A 385 26.17 26.76 19.91
C LEU A 385 26.47 28.14 19.31
N GLN A 386 25.54 28.72 18.55
CA GLN A 386 25.67 30.08 18.03
C GLN A 386 25.64 31.13 19.16
N GLN A 387 24.82 30.91 20.20
CA GLN A 387 24.81 31.79 21.37
C GLN A 387 26.12 31.70 22.16
N ASP A 388 26.64 30.49 22.37
CA ASP A 388 27.95 30.26 22.98
C ASP A 388 29.07 30.94 22.19
N GLN A 389 29.11 30.74 20.88
CA GLN A 389 30.09 31.38 19.99
C GLN A 389 30.00 32.92 20.04
N CYS A 390 28.78 33.47 20.10
CA CYS A 390 28.56 34.91 20.24
C CYS A 390 29.07 35.45 21.59
N LYS A 391 28.82 34.74 22.70
CA LYS A 391 29.33 35.08 24.03
C LYS A 391 30.86 35.09 24.05
N ARG A 392 31.51 34.02 23.56
CA ARG A 392 32.97 33.92 23.47
C ARG A 392 33.58 35.03 22.60
N TYR A 393 32.93 35.38 21.50
CA TYR A 393 33.36 36.51 20.65
C TYR A 393 33.30 37.86 21.38
N MET A 394 32.21 38.11 22.13
CA MET A 394 32.05 39.35 22.91
C MET A 394 33.07 39.45 24.05
N GLU A 395 33.37 38.35 24.74
CA GLU A 395 34.41 38.28 25.76
C GLU A 395 35.78 38.66 25.20
N ILE A 396 36.16 38.11 24.04
CA ILE A 396 37.42 38.45 23.36
C ILE A 396 37.46 39.94 22.98
N LYS A 397 36.34 40.50 22.53
CA LYS A 397 36.26 41.92 22.15
C LYS A 397 36.35 42.87 23.35
N GLN A 398 35.90 42.45 24.53
CA GLN A 398 35.88 43.25 25.76
C GLN A 398 37.17 43.10 26.59
N THR A 399 37.98 42.08 26.33
CA THR A 399 39.22 41.81 27.07
C THR A 399 40.42 42.38 26.33
N ASP A 400 41.28 43.12 27.03
CA ASP A 400 42.53 43.62 26.45
C ASP A 400 43.60 42.52 26.57
N MET A 401 43.98 41.92 25.44
CA MET A 401 44.82 40.71 25.41
C MET A 401 46.03 40.84 24.46
N PRO A 402 47.17 40.18 24.75
CA PRO A 402 48.37 40.27 23.92
C PRO A 402 48.13 39.80 22.48
N PRO A 403 48.81 40.37 21.46
CA PRO A 403 48.59 40.04 20.05
C PRO A 403 48.72 38.54 19.70
N ALA A 404 49.61 37.83 20.39
CA ALA A 404 49.82 36.39 20.17
C ALA A 404 48.63 35.55 20.64
N GLU A 405 48.05 35.87 21.81
CA GLU A 405 46.84 35.21 22.32
C GLU A 405 45.60 35.62 21.53
N ALA A 406 45.49 36.90 21.15
CA ALA A 406 44.41 37.40 20.32
C ALA A 406 44.38 36.66 18.97
N ALA A 407 45.55 36.44 18.35
CA ALA A 407 45.67 35.73 17.09
C ALA A 407 45.21 34.27 17.18
N LYS A 408 45.53 33.58 18.30
CA LYS A 408 45.05 32.21 18.56
C LYS A 408 43.54 32.18 18.79
N LYS A 409 42.99 32.97 19.71
CA LYS A 409 41.56 32.95 20.06
C LYS A 409 40.64 33.40 18.91
N THR A 410 41.10 34.30 18.05
CA THR A 410 40.31 34.78 16.91
C THR A 410 40.44 33.92 15.65
N LYS A 411 41.20 32.82 15.69
CA LYS A 411 41.38 31.89 14.56
C LYS A 411 40.08 31.17 14.19
N GLU A 412 39.22 30.88 15.16
CA GLU A 412 37.89 30.28 14.93
C GLU A 412 37.00 31.20 14.09
N PHE A 413 36.79 32.45 14.53
CA PHE A 413 35.87 33.39 13.88
C PHE A 413 36.31 33.85 12.47
N ARG A 414 37.58 33.60 12.12
CA ARG A 414 38.14 33.90 10.79
C ARG A 414 38.01 32.74 9.80
N CYS A 415 37.68 31.54 10.28
CA CYS A 415 37.52 30.36 9.43
C CYS A 415 36.15 30.34 8.73
N PRO A 416 36.02 29.66 7.57
CA PRO A 416 34.74 29.40 6.94
C PRO A 416 33.81 28.56 7.84
N PRO A 417 32.46 28.68 7.73
CA PRO A 417 31.51 28.00 8.61
C PRO A 417 31.72 26.48 8.73
N LYS A 418 32.06 25.81 7.62
CA LYS A 418 32.35 24.36 7.61
C LYS A 418 33.55 24.00 8.49
N GLU A 419 34.61 24.81 8.46
CA GLU A 419 35.80 24.58 9.26
C GLU A 419 35.58 24.98 10.73
N GLN A 420 34.81 26.04 10.98
CA GLN A 420 34.37 26.40 12.33
C GLN A 420 33.65 25.22 12.99
N MET A 421 32.68 24.63 12.28
CA MET A 421 31.91 23.51 12.81
C MET A 421 32.78 22.26 13.02
N PHE A 422 33.71 21.99 12.11
CA PHE A 422 34.64 20.87 12.29
C PHE A 422 35.55 21.03 13.53
N ARG A 423 35.96 22.26 13.87
CA ARG A 423 36.73 22.51 15.09
C ARG A 423 35.87 22.39 16.35
N LEU A 424 34.64 22.89 16.31
CA LEU A 424 33.69 22.81 17.42
C LEU A 424 33.24 21.37 17.70
N LEU A 425 33.16 20.50 16.68
CA LEU A 425 32.75 19.10 16.85
C LEU A 425 33.90 18.15 17.23
N LYS A 426 35.14 18.63 17.37
CA LYS A 426 36.29 17.83 17.84
C LYS A 426 36.28 17.62 19.36
N CYS A 427 35.13 17.22 19.92
CA CYS A 427 34.98 16.88 21.33
C CYS A 427 35.57 15.49 21.61
N LYS A 428 36.89 15.37 21.77
CA LYS A 428 37.49 14.10 22.23
C LYS A 428 37.25 13.92 23.73
N VAL A 429 37.02 12.68 24.17
CA VAL A 429 37.13 12.30 25.59
C VAL A 429 38.57 12.61 26.01
N LYS A 430 38.79 13.33 27.12
CA LYS A 430 40.10 13.29 27.78
C LYS A 430 40.21 11.86 28.31
N GLU A 431 41.02 11.01 27.68
CA GLU A 431 41.43 9.77 28.32
C GLU A 431 42.17 10.17 29.60
N GLU A 432 41.55 9.93 30.75
CA GLU A 432 42.23 10.04 32.03
C GLU A 432 43.33 8.98 32.03
N GLU A 433 44.57 9.44 32.22
CA GLU A 433 45.81 8.66 32.27
C GLU A 433 46.42 8.23 30.93
N THR A 434 47.30 9.09 30.38
CA THR A 434 48.66 8.61 30.03
C THR A 434 49.70 9.62 30.50
N ASP A 435 50.72 9.06 31.14
CA ASP A 435 51.77 9.72 31.88
C ASP A 435 52.47 10.86 31.16
N LEU A 436 52.84 11.84 31.98
CA LEU A 436 53.93 12.81 31.86
C LEU A 436 54.96 12.49 30.75
N LEU A 437 55.18 13.50 29.90
CA LEU A 437 56.26 13.72 28.93
C LEU A 437 55.81 13.65 27.46
N ASP A 438 55.18 14.72 26.97
CA ASP A 438 55.61 15.31 25.70
C ASP A 438 55.30 16.81 25.70
N ASP A 439 56.36 17.61 25.62
CA ASP A 439 56.32 19.07 25.53
C ASP A 439 55.70 19.51 24.17
N ASP A 440 54.90 20.59 24.21
CA ASP A 440 54.60 21.46 23.07
C ASP A 440 53.71 20.97 21.90
N VAL A 441 52.71 20.11 22.16
CA VAL A 441 51.48 20.15 21.33
C VAL A 441 50.30 20.51 22.22
N GLU A 442 50.07 21.83 22.34
CA GLU A 442 48.85 22.43 22.87
C GLU A 442 47.67 21.86 22.03
N TYR A 443 47.15 20.70 22.44
CA TYR A 443 46.02 20.04 21.81
C TYR A 443 44.91 21.08 21.72
N ASP A 444 44.45 21.34 20.49
CA ASP A 444 43.38 22.24 20.11
C ASP A 444 42.11 21.84 20.91
N GLN A 445 42.02 22.32 22.15
CA GLN A 445 40.92 22.01 23.06
C GLN A 445 39.64 22.45 22.37
N CYS A 446 38.64 21.57 22.33
CA CYS A 446 37.35 21.93 21.78
C CYS A 446 36.85 23.21 22.48
N PRO A 447 36.66 24.33 21.76
CA PRO A 447 36.38 25.61 22.38
C PRO A 447 34.90 25.77 22.79
N MET A 448 34.10 24.72 22.57
CA MET A 448 32.70 24.61 22.97
C MET A 448 32.58 24.42 24.48
N ALA A 449 31.59 25.08 25.11
CA ALA A 449 31.31 24.93 26.53
C ALA A 449 31.04 23.47 26.94
N GLU A 450 31.45 23.07 28.15
CA GLU A 450 31.38 21.68 28.64
C GLU A 450 29.94 21.14 28.65
N ASN A 451 28.95 21.97 29.01
CA ASN A 451 27.54 21.59 28.97
C ASN A 451 27.05 21.20 27.56
N LEU A 452 27.49 21.90 26.51
CA LEU A 452 27.17 21.56 25.12
C LEU A 452 27.91 20.30 24.67
N GLN A 453 29.14 20.07 25.17
CA GLN A 453 29.86 18.83 24.91
C GLN A 453 29.16 17.63 25.55
N GLU A 454 28.65 17.77 26.78
CA GLU A 454 27.87 16.76 27.49
C GLU A 454 26.57 16.45 26.74
N GLN A 455 25.77 17.47 26.38
CA GLN A 455 24.55 17.28 25.60
C GLN A 455 24.79 16.52 24.28
N LEU A 456 25.86 16.85 23.54
CA LEU A 456 26.22 16.15 22.31
C LEU A 456 26.60 14.68 22.58
N ARG A 457 27.35 14.41 23.65
CA ARG A 457 27.73 13.06 24.05
C ARG A 457 26.53 12.23 24.47
N ASP A 458 25.65 12.79 25.28
CA ASP A 458 24.42 12.12 25.76
C ASP A 458 23.52 11.76 24.58
N MET A 459 23.32 12.69 23.64
CA MET A 459 22.59 12.41 22.41
C MET A 459 23.23 11.28 21.59
N VAL A 460 24.56 11.28 21.42
CA VAL A 460 25.27 10.21 20.70
C VAL A 460 25.16 8.87 21.41
N ILE A 461 25.28 8.84 22.74
CA ILE A 461 25.12 7.62 23.53
C ILE A 461 23.69 7.08 23.40
N ASN A 462 22.68 7.95 23.50
CA ASN A 462 21.29 7.56 23.33
C ASN A 462 21.00 7.05 21.92
N MET A 463 21.53 7.69 20.87
CA MET A 463 21.46 7.18 19.50
C MET A 463 22.11 5.79 19.35
N LEU A 464 23.29 5.57 19.96
CA LEU A 464 23.99 4.29 19.89
C LEU A 464 23.27 3.18 20.66
N ARG A 465 22.65 3.50 21.80
CA ARG A 465 21.79 2.59 22.57
C ARG A 465 20.58 2.15 21.74
N GLU A 466 19.89 3.10 21.12
CA GLU A 466 18.73 2.86 20.25
C GLU A 466 19.07 2.08 18.97
N TRP A 467 20.32 2.16 18.51
CA TRP A 467 20.82 1.41 17.36
C TRP A 467 21.51 0.09 17.73
N ALA A 468 21.45 -0.30 19.00
CA ALA A 468 21.98 -1.56 19.52
C ALA A 468 23.46 -1.82 19.17
N LEU A 469 24.32 -0.79 19.26
CA LEU A 469 25.76 -0.91 19.00
C LEU A 469 26.57 -0.91 20.31
N GLY A 470 27.37 -1.96 20.52
CA GLY A 470 28.35 -2.09 21.62
C GLY A 470 27.87 -2.88 22.83
N ASP A 471 28.61 -2.83 23.95
CA ASP A 471 28.38 -3.58 25.21
C ASP A 471 27.13 -3.13 26.02
N PHE A 472 26.26 -2.29 25.46
CA PHE A 472 25.03 -1.80 26.10
C PHE A 472 23.86 -2.80 26.03
N ILE A 473 24.18 -4.10 26.00
CA ILE A 473 23.32 -5.23 25.63
C ILE A 473 22.40 -5.69 26.77
N GLU A 474 22.66 -5.26 28.01
CA GLU A 474 21.93 -5.78 29.16
C GLU A 474 20.62 -5.00 29.42
N ASN A 475 19.49 -5.68 29.15
CA ASN A 475 18.12 -5.36 29.56
C ASN A 475 17.35 -4.28 28.76
N ASN A 476 17.28 -4.39 27.43
CA ASN A 476 16.42 -3.49 26.65
C ASN A 476 15.32 -4.26 25.89
N GLU A 477 14.04 -3.89 26.07
CA GLU A 477 12.90 -4.48 25.33
C GLU A 477 12.98 -4.21 23.82
N LEU A 478 13.72 -3.17 23.41
CA LEU A 478 14.04 -2.86 22.01
C LEU A 478 14.80 -4.00 21.31
N ILE A 479 15.66 -4.73 22.05
CA ILE A 479 16.39 -5.90 21.55
C ILE A 479 15.40 -6.98 21.11
N ARG A 480 14.25 -7.14 21.80
CA ARG A 480 13.23 -8.15 21.47
C ARG A 480 12.60 -7.94 20.10
N LYS A 481 12.56 -6.71 19.55
CA LYS A 481 11.95 -6.40 18.23
C LYS A 481 12.93 -6.53 17.07
N ILE A 482 14.19 -6.12 17.24
CA ILE A 482 15.26 -6.45 16.27
C ILE A 482 15.43 -7.98 16.23
N ASP A 483 15.44 -8.64 17.40
CA ASP A 483 15.41 -10.10 17.48
C ASP A 483 14.15 -10.69 16.85
N MET A 484 12.98 -10.05 16.95
CA MET A 484 11.75 -10.56 16.32
C MET A 484 11.90 -10.72 14.81
N VAL A 485 12.37 -9.67 14.11
CA VAL A 485 12.53 -9.72 12.65
C VAL A 485 13.64 -10.70 12.27
N ILE A 486 14.75 -10.72 13.01
CA ILE A 486 15.87 -11.65 12.77
C ILE A 486 15.44 -13.09 13.01
N ASN A 487 14.75 -13.38 14.11
CA ASN A 487 14.25 -14.71 14.46
C ASN A 487 13.21 -15.18 13.45
N MET A 488 12.27 -14.32 13.05
CA MET A 488 11.29 -14.64 12.00
C MET A 488 11.99 -15.02 10.69
N LEU A 489 12.94 -14.20 10.22
CA LEU A 489 13.67 -14.47 8.98
C LEU A 489 14.51 -15.74 9.08
N ARG A 490 15.10 -16.00 10.25
CA ARG A 490 15.87 -17.21 10.54
C ARG A 490 15.00 -18.45 10.55
N GLU A 491 13.84 -18.42 11.21
CA GLU A 491 12.88 -19.52 11.24
C GLU A 491 12.37 -19.85 9.84
N TRP A 492 12.05 -18.84 9.03
CA TRP A 492 11.64 -19.07 7.64
C TRP A 492 12.73 -19.67 6.77
N ALA A 493 14.00 -19.31 7.01
CA ALA A 493 15.14 -19.86 6.28
C ALA A 493 15.56 -21.26 6.76
N LEU A 494 15.29 -21.60 8.03
CA LEU A 494 15.57 -22.91 8.63
C LEU A 494 14.44 -23.92 8.44
N GLY A 495 13.22 -23.47 8.17
CA GLY A 495 12.05 -24.32 7.92
C GLY A 495 12.14 -25.02 6.57
N ASP A 496 11.52 -24.42 5.54
CA ASP A 496 11.43 -25.01 4.20
C ASP A 496 12.39 -24.34 3.21
N PHE A 497 12.75 -25.08 2.15
CA PHE A 497 13.53 -24.52 1.05
C PHE A 497 12.74 -23.43 0.31
N ILE A 498 13.33 -22.24 0.20
CA ILE A 498 12.72 -21.09 -0.48
C ILE A 498 13.10 -21.10 -1.97
N GLU A 499 12.11 -21.20 -2.85
CA GLU A 499 12.31 -21.24 -4.31
C GLU A 499 12.33 -19.83 -4.93
N ASN A 500 11.53 -18.89 -4.41
CA ASN A 500 11.39 -17.57 -5.01
C ASN A 500 12.59 -16.65 -4.72
N ASN A 501 13.36 -16.34 -5.77
CA ASN A 501 14.50 -15.43 -5.72
C ASN A 501 14.15 -14.01 -5.25
N GLU A 502 12.93 -13.53 -5.48
CA GLU A 502 12.49 -12.21 -5.00
C GLU A 502 12.38 -12.21 -3.46
N LEU A 503 11.80 -13.26 -2.89
CA LEU A 503 11.67 -13.42 -1.44
C LEU A 503 13.06 -13.43 -0.79
N ILE A 504 13.99 -14.22 -1.34
CA ILE A 504 15.37 -14.29 -0.85
C ILE A 504 16.02 -12.89 -0.82
N ARG A 505 15.94 -12.14 -1.93
CA ARG A 505 16.51 -10.78 -2.01
C ARG A 505 15.92 -9.85 -0.96
N LYS A 506 14.60 -9.87 -0.77
CA LYS A 506 13.91 -9.01 0.19
C LYS A 506 14.21 -9.40 1.64
N MET A 507 14.29 -10.69 1.94
CA MET A 507 14.69 -11.18 3.26
C MET A 507 16.11 -10.74 3.64
N PHE A 508 17.08 -10.91 2.74
CA PHE A 508 18.46 -10.46 3.00
C PHE A 508 18.57 -8.93 3.06
N HIS A 509 17.78 -8.20 2.27
CA HIS A 509 17.72 -6.74 2.36
C HIS A 509 17.23 -6.30 3.74
N LEU A 510 16.13 -6.86 4.21
CA LEU A 510 15.56 -6.55 5.52
C LEU A 510 16.53 -6.94 6.64
N LEU A 511 17.17 -8.11 6.54
CA LEU A 511 18.18 -8.56 7.50
C LEU A 511 19.37 -7.59 7.59
N LEU A 512 19.88 -7.13 6.44
CA LEU A 512 20.99 -6.17 6.39
C LEU A 512 20.63 -4.86 7.09
N ARG A 513 19.40 -4.37 6.92
CA ARG A 513 18.90 -3.15 7.59
C ARG A 513 18.92 -3.31 9.11
N GLN A 514 18.46 -4.46 9.64
CA GLN A 514 18.45 -4.72 11.08
C GLN A 514 19.85 -4.66 11.72
N TYR A 515 20.90 -5.15 11.03
CA TYR A 515 22.27 -5.11 11.54
C TYR A 515 23.03 -3.80 11.24
N SER A 516 22.50 -2.94 10.37
CA SER A 516 23.23 -1.80 9.80
C SER A 516 22.62 -0.44 10.15
N GLY A 517 22.02 -0.29 11.35
CA GLY A 517 21.28 0.92 11.75
C GLY A 517 22.05 2.24 11.53
N VAL A 518 23.30 2.34 12.02
CA VAL A 518 24.15 3.52 11.79
C VAL A 518 24.44 3.75 10.31
N ARG A 519 24.77 2.69 9.58
CA ARG A 519 25.15 2.79 8.17
C ARG A 519 23.97 3.23 7.32
N GLU A 520 22.75 2.86 7.69
CA GLU A 520 21.53 3.28 7.02
C GLU A 520 21.33 4.80 7.15
N VAL A 521 21.46 5.36 8.35
CA VAL A 521 21.37 6.82 8.56
C VAL A 521 22.47 7.57 7.79
N ILE A 522 23.71 7.07 7.84
CA ILE A 522 24.83 7.66 7.09
C ILE A 522 24.58 7.60 5.58
N PHE A 523 24.00 6.51 5.09
CA PHE A 523 23.69 6.35 3.66
C PHE A 523 22.68 7.38 3.18
N PHE A 524 21.69 7.71 3.99
CA PHE A 524 20.66 8.72 3.67
C PHE A 524 21.05 10.15 4.01
N GLN A 525 22.14 10.37 4.77
CA GLN A 525 22.60 11.70 5.16
C GLN A 525 22.69 12.73 4.01
N PRO A 526 23.16 12.38 2.79
CA PRO A 526 23.21 13.33 1.66
C PRO A 526 21.84 13.75 1.13
N LEU A 527 20.77 13.02 1.49
CA LEU A 527 19.39 13.20 1.04
C LEU A 527 18.51 13.88 2.10
N ILE A 528 19.10 14.28 3.23
CA ILE A 528 18.41 15.02 4.29
C ILE A 528 18.52 16.53 4.02
N MET A 529 17.38 17.21 4.03
CA MET A 529 17.30 18.66 3.84
C MET A 529 16.38 19.28 4.89
N ALA A 530 16.92 20.19 5.70
CA ALA A 530 16.14 21.00 6.62
C ALA A 530 15.76 22.34 5.96
N ILE A 531 14.49 22.73 6.03
CA ILE A 531 13.98 23.98 5.44
C ILE A 531 13.33 24.85 6.52
N LYS A 532 13.65 26.14 6.54
CA LYS A 532 12.87 27.13 7.29
C LYS A 532 11.82 27.75 6.38
N ILE A 533 10.54 27.49 6.63
CA ILE A 533 9.45 28.11 5.88
C ILE A 533 9.18 29.49 6.51
N LEU A 534 9.48 30.55 5.77
CA LEU A 534 9.11 31.92 6.13
C LEU A 534 7.71 32.17 5.55
N PHE A 535 6.68 32.07 6.37
CA PHE A 535 5.32 32.52 6.01
C PHE A 535 5.17 34.02 6.22
#